data_AF-A0A4Q3WFX7-F1
#
_entry.id   AF-A0A4Q3WFX7-F1
#
_cell.length_a   1.000
_cell.length_b   1.000
_cell.length_c   1.000
_cell.angle_alpha   90.00
_cell.angle_beta   90.00
_cell.angle_gamma   90.00
#
_symmetry.space_group_name_H-M   'P 1'
#
loop_
_entity.id
_entity.type
_entity.pdbx_description
1 polymer ?
#
loop_
_entity_poly.entity_id
_entity_poly.type
_entity_poly.pdbx_seq_one_letter_code
_entity_poly.pdbx_strand_id
1 'polypeptide(L)' 'MKAKAKTIPSLHSDAAAEELVDSADLSQHDLSGFKPMRFEIKPKSAALHMRLPLS' A
#
# COMPACT_ATOMS: atom_id res chain seq x y z
N MET A 1 7.99 21.20 21.70
CA MET A 1 6.84 21.46 20.79
C MET A 1 6.94 20.45 19.65
N LYS A 2 5.93 19.60 19.42
CA LYS A 2 5.93 18.72 18.24
C LYS A 2 5.67 19.60 17.01
N ALA A 3 6.55 19.57 16.03
CA ALA A 3 6.29 20.20 14.74
C ALA A 3 5.00 19.61 14.15
N LYS A 4 4.19 20.44 13.49
CA LYS A 4 2.97 19.98 12.82
C LYS A 4 3.37 18.99 11.73
N ALA A 5 3.06 17.70 11.95
CA ALA A 5 3.35 16.66 10.97
C ALA A 5 2.51 16.88 9.71
N LYS A 6 3.10 16.63 8.53
CA LYS A 6 2.44 16.78 7.23
C LYS A 6 1.42 15.66 7.03
N THR A 7 0.27 15.96 6.45
CA THR A 7 -0.67 14.91 6.06
C THR A 7 -0.09 14.04 4.94
N ILE A 8 -0.38 12.75 4.95
CA ILE A 8 -0.05 11.85 3.83
C ILE A 8 -0.90 12.24 2.61
N PRO A 9 -0.31 12.40 1.41
CA PRO A 9 -1.06 12.71 0.20
C PRO A 9 -1.89 11.51 -0.29
N SER A 10 -2.93 11.77 -1.07
CA SER A 10 -3.69 10.72 -1.75
C SER A 10 -2.86 10.17 -2.92
N LEU A 11 -2.54 8.88 -2.88
CA LEU A 11 -1.76 8.18 -3.90
C LEU A 11 -2.70 7.31 -4.74
N HIS A 12 -2.62 7.43 -6.06
CA HIS A 12 -3.55 6.79 -7.00
C HIS A 12 -2.93 5.62 -7.78
N SER A 13 -1.66 5.31 -7.53
CA SER A 13 -0.95 4.18 -8.14
C SER A 13 0.13 3.65 -7.20
N ASP A 14 0.45 2.37 -7.36
CA ASP A 14 1.54 1.73 -6.61
C ASP A 14 2.88 2.43 -6.89
N ALA A 15 3.15 2.79 -8.16
CA ALA A 15 4.36 3.52 -8.53
C ALA A 15 4.49 4.88 -7.81
N ALA A 16 3.39 5.62 -7.63
CA ALA A 16 3.42 6.88 -6.88
C ALA A 16 3.67 6.65 -5.38
N ALA A 17 3.23 5.52 -4.84
CA ALA A 17 3.53 5.13 -3.46
C ALA A 17 5.00 4.74 -3.29
N GLU A 18 5.56 3.99 -4.24
CA GLU A 18 6.98 3.64 -4.26
C GLU A 18 7.87 4.88 -4.29
N GLU A 19 7.57 5.85 -5.18
CA GLU A 19 8.33 7.09 -5.28
C GLU A 19 8.28 7.93 -3.99
N LEU A 20 7.13 7.98 -3.32
CA LEU A 20 6.98 8.69 -2.04
C LEU A 20 7.85 8.06 -0.94
N VAL A 21 7.83 6.73 -0.84
CA VAL A 21 8.62 6.01 0.18
C VAL A 21 10.11 6.14 -0.09
N ASP A 22 10.53 6.16 -1.35
CA ASP A 22 11.94 6.28 -1.74
C ASP A 22 12.50 7.69 -1.50
N SER A 23 11.69 8.72 -1.77
CA SER A 23 12.16 10.11 -1.78
C SER A 23 11.83 10.92 -0.51
N ALA A 24 10.81 10.55 0.26
CA ALA A 24 10.33 11.36 1.38
C ALA A 24 10.79 10.84 2.75
N ASP A 25 11.14 11.76 3.65
CA ASP A 25 11.32 11.45 5.07
C ASP A 25 9.95 11.27 5.75
N LEU A 26 9.56 10.01 5.94
CA LEU A 26 8.29 9.62 6.56
C LEU A 26 8.15 10.07 8.02
N SER A 27 9.24 10.41 8.72
CA SER A 27 9.18 10.91 10.10
C SER A 27 8.52 12.28 10.22
N GLN A 28 8.45 13.01 9.10
CA GLN A 28 7.79 14.32 9.01
C GLN A 28 6.27 14.22 8.75
N HIS A 29 5.77 13.02 8.48
CA HIS A 29 4.37 12.79 8.14
C HIS A 29 3.55 12.27 9.31
N ASP A 30 2.27 12.61 9.33
CA ASP A 30 1.30 12.09 10.28
C ASP A 30 0.88 10.68 9.88
N LEU A 31 1.46 9.69 10.55
CA LEU A 31 1.16 8.26 10.36
C LEU A 31 0.14 7.74 11.39
N SER A 32 -0.44 8.60 12.23
CA SER A 32 -1.37 8.17 13.31
C SER A 32 -2.65 7.50 12.80
N GLY A 33 -3.01 7.73 11.53
CA GLY A 33 -4.13 7.06 10.87
C GLY A 33 -3.88 5.60 10.49
N PHE A 34 -2.62 5.14 10.50
CA PHE A 34 -2.30 3.75 10.17
C PHE A 34 -2.74 2.83 11.31
N LYS A 35 -3.62 1.89 10.98
CA LYS A 35 -4.09 0.87 11.92
C LYS A 35 -3.26 -0.39 11.72
N PRO A 36 -2.82 -1.05 12.80
CA PRO A 36 -2.23 -2.38 12.70
C PRO A 36 -3.20 -3.31 11.95
N MET A 37 -2.74 -3.86 10.82
CA MET A 37 -3.52 -4.79 10.02
C MET A 37 -2.89 -6.18 10.10
N ARG A 38 -3.72 -7.20 10.32
CA ARG A 38 -3.30 -8.60 10.25
C ARG A 38 -3.84 -9.21 8.96
N PHE A 39 -2.95 -9.55 8.04
CA PHE A 39 -3.32 -10.28 6.83
C PHE A 39 -3.39 -11.77 7.15
N GLU A 40 -4.55 -12.37 6.92
CA GLU A 40 -4.70 -13.82 6.98
C GLU A 40 -4.40 -14.41 5.60
N ILE A 41 -3.17 -14.89 5.43
CA ILE A 41 -2.74 -15.52 4.20
C ILE A 41 -3.10 -17.01 4.29
N LYS A 42 -4.22 -17.39 3.67
CA LYS A 42 -4.58 -18.80 3.55
C LYS A 42 -3.66 -19.46 2.51
N PRO A 43 -3.19 -20.71 2.75
CA PRO A 43 -2.58 -21.50 1.68
C PRO A 43 -3.49 -21.52 0.46
N LYS A 44 -2.91 -21.45 -0.75
CA LYS A 44 -3.64 -21.51 -2.01
C LYS A 44 -4.51 -22.78 -2.05
N SER A 45 -5.79 -22.64 -1.71
CA SER A 45 -6.67 -23.79 -1.46
C SER A 45 -7.32 -24.34 -2.73
N ALA A 46 -7.36 -23.54 -3.80
CA ALA A 46 -7.87 -23.94 -5.10
C ALA A 46 -7.19 -23.11 -6.20
N ALA A 47 -7.12 -23.68 -7.40
CA ALA A 47 -6.68 -23.00 -8.61
C ALA A 47 -7.64 -23.35 -9.75
N LEU A 48 -8.16 -22.34 -10.45
CA LEU A 48 -8.91 -22.54 -11.68
C LEU A 48 -7.97 -22.29 -12.86
N HIS A 49 -7.71 -23.33 -13.65
CA HIS A 49 -6.93 -23.22 -14.89
C HIS A 49 -7.88 -23.32 -16.07
N MET A 50 -7.99 -22.27 -16.87
CA MET A 50 -8.85 -22.24 -18.06
C MET A 50 -8.02 -22.02 -19.32
N ARG A 51 -8.46 -22.62 -20.43
CA ARG A 51 -7.99 -22.29 -21.77
C ARG A 51 -9.09 -21.51 -22.48
N LEU A 52 -8.76 -20.35 -23.01
CA LEU A 52 -9.66 -19.55 -23.83
C LEU A 52 -9.49 -19.94 -25.30
N PRO A 53 -10.59 -20.16 -26.05
CA PRO A 53 -10.50 -20.36 -27.49
C PRO A 53 -10.05 -19.07 -28.17
N LEU A 54 -9.25 -19.21 -29.22
CA LEU A 54 -9.03 -18.13 -30.18
C LEU A 54 -10.29 -18.07 -31.06
N SER A 55 -10.89 -16.88 -31.14
CA SER A 55 -12.08 -16.61 -31.95
C SER A 55 -11.93 -17.09 -33.39
#